data_AF-A0A099F9Q9-F1
#
_entry.id   AF-A0A099F9Q9-F1
#
_cell.length_a   1.000
_cell.length_b   1.000
_cell.length_c   1.000
_cell.angle_alpha   90.00
_cell.angle_beta   90.00
_cell.angle_gamma   90.00
#
_symmetry.space_group_name_H-M   'P 1'
#
loop_
_entity.id
_entity.type
_entity.pdbx_description
1 polymer ?
#
loop_
_entity_poly.entity_id
_entity_poly.type
_entity_poly.pdbx_seq_one_letter_code
_entity_poly.pdbx_strand_id
1 'polypeptide(L)'
;MKIFISADMEGTAGVTTWAETEQDKPDYAQFQALMTAEVVAACDGALAAGATEIVIKDAHHTGRNLLVDRLPRQARIIRDWSGHPHSTMFGLDADCAAAIFTGYHDAAGTDSNPLAHSFTGRIMRLTINGALASEFTVNATTAAFLGVPAAFISGDAGICAAAGKLVPGITAVPVSQGFGPASAALAPAMARALIREGVERALGGTPRHAPLAESWDVELEFANPVEAYRGSFFPGVDYPEARRLRFQRDDWFEVLRVLRFLW
;
A
#
# COMPACT_ATOMS: atom_id res chain seq x y z
N MET A 1 -14.88 15.81 7.98
CA MET A 1 -14.08 14.60 8.25
C MET A 1 -12.80 14.64 7.42
N LYS A 2 -11.63 14.38 8.01
CA LYS A 2 -10.35 14.31 7.28
C LYS A 2 -10.02 12.87 6.94
N ILE A 3 -9.65 12.60 5.69
CA ILE A 3 -9.34 11.26 5.19
C ILE A 3 -7.92 11.23 4.63
N PHE A 4 -7.20 10.13 4.87
CA PHE A 4 -5.91 9.87 4.24
C PHE A 4 -6.06 8.80 3.16
N ILE A 5 -5.46 9.02 1.99
CA ILE A 5 -5.38 8.06 0.89
C ILE A 5 -3.90 7.78 0.62
N SER A 6 -3.49 6.52 0.72
CA SER A 6 -2.24 6.02 0.13
C SER A 6 -2.56 5.43 -1.23
N ALA A 7 -1.96 5.97 -2.28
CA ALA A 7 -2.27 5.63 -3.66
C ALA A 7 -1.08 4.95 -4.36
N ASP A 8 -1.26 3.68 -4.68
CA ASP A 8 -0.29 2.85 -5.39
C ASP A 8 -0.80 2.49 -6.80
N MET A 9 0.03 1.84 -7.64
CA MET A 9 -0.26 1.71 -9.08
C MET A 9 -0.48 0.26 -9.56
N GLU A 10 0.29 -0.70 -9.08
CA GLU A 10 0.37 -2.08 -9.56
C GLU A 10 -0.96 -2.84 -9.45
N GLY A 11 -1.80 -2.47 -8.48
CA GLY A 11 -3.13 -3.04 -8.28
C GLY A 11 -4.27 -2.30 -8.98
N THR A 12 -3.98 -1.26 -9.76
CA THR A 12 -4.99 -0.50 -10.51
C THR A 12 -5.63 -1.38 -11.58
N ALA A 13 -6.95 -1.25 -11.79
CA ALA A 13 -7.66 -2.03 -12.79
C ALA A 13 -7.08 -1.80 -14.21
N GLY A 14 -6.61 -2.89 -14.82
CA GLY A 14 -6.02 -2.90 -16.16
C GLY A 14 -4.49 -2.94 -16.17
N VAL A 15 -3.81 -2.62 -15.06
CA VAL A 15 -2.35 -2.76 -14.94
C VAL A 15 -1.98 -4.23 -14.82
N THR A 16 -0.95 -4.65 -15.58
CA THR A 16 -0.50 -6.04 -15.71
C THR A 16 1.02 -6.17 -15.77
N THR A 17 1.74 -5.19 -16.33
CA THR A 17 3.20 -5.28 -16.54
C THR A 17 3.93 -4.04 -16.04
N TRP A 18 5.21 -4.19 -15.65
CA TRP A 18 6.06 -3.10 -15.17
C TRP A 18 6.14 -1.91 -16.14
N ALA A 19 6.08 -2.17 -17.45
CA ALA A 19 6.12 -1.10 -18.44
C ALA A 19 4.96 -0.10 -18.33
N GLU A 20 3.86 -0.51 -17.71
CA GLU A 20 2.67 0.31 -17.49
C GLU A 20 2.81 1.17 -16.23
N THR A 21 3.73 0.83 -15.32
CA THR A 21 3.93 1.51 -14.02
C THR A 21 5.20 2.37 -13.96
N GLU A 22 6.07 2.29 -14.97
CA GLU A 22 7.37 2.97 -15.01
C GLU A 22 7.35 4.24 -15.89
N GLN A 23 7.66 5.41 -15.30
CA GLN A 23 7.56 6.73 -15.95
C GLN A 23 8.35 6.89 -17.26
N ASP A 24 9.42 6.13 -17.44
CA ASP A 24 10.30 6.18 -18.61
C ASP A 24 9.78 5.33 -19.77
N LYS A 25 8.63 4.67 -19.61
CA LYS A 25 8.05 3.76 -20.61
C LYS A 25 6.92 4.42 -21.39
N PRO A 26 6.73 4.04 -22.67
CA PRO A 26 5.71 4.65 -23.53
C PRO A 26 4.27 4.38 -23.05
N ASP A 27 4.03 3.24 -22.38
CA ASP A 27 2.69 2.82 -21.98
C ASP A 27 2.19 3.59 -20.74
N TYR A 28 3.11 4.11 -19.93
CA TYR A 28 2.86 4.70 -18.62
C TYR A 28 1.74 5.74 -18.61
N ALA A 29 1.69 6.66 -19.57
CA ALA A 29 0.74 7.78 -19.56
C ALA A 29 -0.73 7.32 -19.55
N GLN A 30 -1.04 6.20 -20.19
CA GLN A 30 -2.39 5.62 -20.17
C GLN A 30 -2.74 5.15 -18.75
N PHE A 31 -1.86 4.38 -18.12
CA PHE A 31 -2.13 3.75 -16.82
C PHE A 31 -2.00 4.74 -15.66
N GLN A 32 -1.15 5.76 -15.78
CA GLN A 32 -1.11 6.92 -14.90
C GLN A 32 -2.49 7.60 -14.81
N ALA A 33 -3.18 7.74 -15.95
CA ALA A 33 -4.52 8.29 -16.00
C ALA A 33 -5.56 7.35 -15.35
N LEU A 34 -5.38 6.03 -15.46
CA LEU A 34 -6.25 5.05 -14.78
C LEU A 34 -6.07 5.08 -13.26
N MET A 35 -4.83 5.04 -12.77
CA MET A 35 -4.49 5.18 -11.34
C MET A 35 -5.09 6.47 -10.78
N THR A 36 -4.89 7.59 -11.46
CA THR A 36 -5.45 8.88 -11.04
C THR A 36 -6.98 8.80 -10.97
N ALA A 37 -7.63 8.17 -11.94
CA ALA A 37 -9.09 8.08 -11.98
C ALA A 37 -9.67 7.18 -10.85
N GLU A 38 -8.95 6.16 -10.41
CA GLU A 38 -9.32 5.38 -9.21
C GLU A 38 -9.17 6.20 -7.92
N VAL A 39 -8.09 6.98 -7.79
CA VAL A 39 -7.91 7.91 -6.66
C VAL A 39 -9.02 8.96 -6.62
N VAL A 40 -9.39 9.52 -7.77
CA VAL A 40 -10.52 10.46 -7.87
C VAL A 40 -11.83 9.78 -7.46
N ALA A 41 -12.07 8.54 -7.89
CA ALA A 41 -13.26 7.80 -7.48
C ALA A 41 -13.31 7.55 -5.95
N ALA A 42 -12.16 7.22 -5.34
CA ALA A 42 -12.05 7.10 -3.89
C ALA A 42 -12.30 8.44 -3.18
N CYS A 43 -11.80 9.55 -3.73
CA CYS A 43 -12.09 10.88 -3.22
C CYS A 43 -13.60 11.20 -3.31
N ASP A 44 -14.24 10.90 -4.43
CA ASP A 44 -15.68 11.13 -4.62
C ASP A 44 -16.51 10.33 -3.61
N GLY A 45 -16.13 9.08 -3.34
CA GLY A 45 -16.76 8.26 -2.29
C GLY A 45 -16.57 8.87 -0.90
N ALA A 46 -15.37 9.39 -0.60
CA ALA A 46 -15.08 10.05 0.67
C ALA A 46 -15.89 11.34 0.84
N LEU A 47 -16.00 12.15 -0.22
CA LEU A 47 -16.80 13.37 -0.23
C LEU A 47 -18.30 13.06 -0.04
N ALA A 48 -18.80 12.00 -0.68
CA ALA A 48 -20.18 11.54 -0.50
C ALA A 48 -20.46 11.13 0.97
N ALA A 49 -19.46 10.57 1.65
CA ALA A 49 -19.51 10.26 3.09
C ALA A 49 -19.25 11.47 4.02
N GLY A 50 -19.13 12.70 3.48
CA GLY A 50 -18.94 13.92 4.29
C GLY A 50 -17.49 14.28 4.61
N ALA A 51 -16.51 13.75 3.86
CA ALA A 51 -15.14 14.25 3.94
C ALA A 51 -15.07 15.73 3.52
N THR A 52 -14.25 16.49 4.24
CA THR A 52 -14.05 17.93 4.01
C THR A 52 -12.59 18.26 3.66
N GLU A 53 -11.67 17.34 4.00
CA GLU A 53 -10.25 17.40 3.68
C GLU A 53 -9.78 15.99 3.32
N ILE A 54 -9.00 15.87 2.25
CA ILE A 54 -8.45 14.59 1.79
C ILE A 54 -6.95 14.75 1.59
N VAL A 55 -6.14 14.08 2.40
CA VAL A 55 -4.69 14.03 2.23
C VAL A 55 -4.35 12.82 1.37
N ILE A 56 -3.60 13.02 0.29
CA ILE A 56 -3.27 11.96 -0.67
C ILE A 56 -1.75 11.83 -0.73
N LYS A 57 -1.23 10.67 -0.33
CA LYS A 57 0.16 10.29 -0.59
C LYS A 57 0.22 9.50 -1.89
N ASP A 58 0.93 10.05 -2.87
CA ASP A 58 1.35 9.31 -4.05
C ASP A 58 2.44 8.33 -3.64
N ALA A 59 2.09 7.04 -3.54
CA ALA A 59 2.87 6.01 -2.87
C ALA A 59 3.61 5.08 -3.85
N HIS A 60 3.50 5.30 -5.16
CA HIS A 60 4.11 4.45 -6.17
C HIS A 60 5.49 4.95 -6.62
N HIS A 61 6.50 4.09 -6.70
CA HIS A 61 7.81 4.32 -7.33
C HIS A 61 8.44 5.70 -7.05
N THR A 62 8.27 6.71 -7.92
CA THR A 62 8.84 8.06 -7.72
C THR A 62 8.05 8.95 -6.75
N GLY A 63 6.85 8.53 -6.35
CA GLY A 63 5.87 9.34 -5.62
C GLY A 63 5.33 10.54 -6.41
N ARG A 64 5.42 10.54 -7.75
CA ARG A 64 5.06 11.68 -8.61
C ARG A 64 4.25 11.24 -9.83
N ASN A 65 3.28 10.38 -9.62
CA ASN A 65 2.48 9.73 -10.65
C ASN A 65 1.10 10.36 -10.84
N LEU A 66 0.45 10.86 -9.81
CA LEU A 66 -0.92 11.38 -9.93
C LEU A 66 -0.98 12.65 -10.80
N LEU A 67 -1.98 12.71 -11.70
CA LEU A 67 -2.29 13.91 -12.48
C LEU A 67 -3.02 14.91 -11.59
N VAL A 68 -2.24 15.84 -11.01
CA VAL A 68 -2.67 16.73 -9.93
C VAL A 68 -3.82 17.66 -10.29
N ASP A 69 -3.95 18.03 -11.57
CA ASP A 69 -5.00 18.90 -12.10
C ASP A 69 -6.38 18.22 -12.16
N ARG A 70 -6.44 16.90 -11.94
CA ARG A 70 -7.68 16.11 -11.90
C ARG A 70 -8.21 15.86 -10.49
N LEU A 71 -7.43 16.20 -9.46
CA LEU A 71 -7.83 15.98 -8.08
C LEU A 71 -8.90 16.99 -7.64
N PRO A 72 -9.82 16.61 -6.73
CA PRO A 72 -10.85 17.52 -6.26
C PRO A 72 -10.25 18.65 -5.41
N ARG A 73 -10.94 19.78 -5.33
CA ARG A 73 -10.47 20.98 -4.60
C ARG A 73 -10.17 20.76 -3.10
N GLN A 74 -10.71 19.70 -2.50
CA GLN A 74 -10.51 19.30 -1.11
C GLN A 74 -9.21 18.50 -0.89
N ALA A 75 -8.54 18.11 -1.98
CA ALA A 75 -7.33 17.31 -1.92
C ALA A 75 -6.11 18.13 -1.53
N ARG A 76 -5.27 17.55 -0.67
CA ARG A 76 -3.91 17.98 -0.36
C ARG A 76 -2.98 16.84 -0.73
N ILE A 77 -2.20 17.02 -1.78
CA ILE A 77 -1.31 15.96 -2.28
C ILE A 77 0.09 16.07 -1.67
N ILE A 78 0.64 14.93 -1.27
CA ILE A 78 2.03 14.73 -0.88
C ILE A 78 2.70 13.96 -2.01
N ARG A 79 3.63 14.63 -2.67
CA ARG A 79 4.42 14.09 -3.78
C ARG A 79 5.85 13.84 -3.31
N ASP A 80 6.51 12.91 -3.98
CA ASP A 80 7.87 12.45 -3.71
C ASP A 80 8.01 11.77 -2.32
N TRP A 81 9.24 11.42 -1.95
CA TRP A 81 9.58 10.75 -0.71
C TRP A 81 10.24 11.72 0.27
N SER A 82 9.65 11.90 1.45
CA SER A 82 10.22 12.75 2.50
C SER A 82 11.47 12.18 3.16
N GLY A 83 11.75 10.88 2.97
CA GLY A 83 12.76 10.14 3.71
C GLY A 83 12.31 9.71 5.12
N HIS A 84 11.11 10.09 5.56
CA HIS A 84 10.55 9.72 6.85
C HIS A 84 10.24 8.21 6.94
N PRO A 85 10.44 7.54 8.09
CA PRO A 85 10.14 6.10 8.26
C PRO A 85 8.70 5.69 7.91
N HIS A 86 7.73 6.59 8.04
CA HIS A 86 6.35 6.33 7.63
C HIS A 86 6.20 6.08 6.11
N SER A 87 7.17 6.46 5.28
CA SER A 87 7.20 6.16 3.84
C SER A 87 5.89 6.51 3.11
N THR A 88 5.16 5.51 2.60
CA THR A 88 3.85 5.60 1.92
C THR A 88 2.72 6.10 2.83
N MET A 89 2.95 6.14 4.14
CA MET A 89 2.05 6.69 5.16
C MET A 89 2.46 8.08 5.63
N PHE A 90 3.49 8.69 5.04
CA PHE A 90 3.89 10.05 5.41
C PHE A 90 2.78 11.05 5.10
N GLY A 91 2.42 11.86 6.12
CA GLY A 91 1.30 12.78 6.08
C GLY A 91 0.02 12.26 6.71
N LEU A 92 -0.03 10.98 7.09
CA LEU A 92 -1.04 10.48 8.00
C LEU A 92 -0.80 11.06 9.40
N ASP A 93 -1.83 11.65 9.99
CA ASP A 93 -1.83 12.12 11.37
C ASP A 93 -3.09 11.65 12.12
N ALA A 94 -3.09 11.80 13.44
CA ALA A 94 -4.15 11.30 14.31
C ALA A 94 -5.51 12.01 14.12
N ASP A 95 -5.54 13.14 13.40
CA ASP A 95 -6.78 13.86 13.08
C ASP A 95 -7.53 13.24 11.90
N CYS A 96 -6.89 12.32 11.16
CA CYS A 96 -7.55 11.55 10.11
C CYS A 96 -8.55 10.56 10.73
N ALA A 97 -9.78 10.58 10.23
CA ALA A 97 -10.82 9.65 10.66
C ALA A 97 -10.61 8.22 10.14
N ALA A 98 -9.95 8.08 8.98
CA ALA A 98 -9.62 6.80 8.39
C ALA A 98 -8.51 6.91 7.33
N ALA A 99 -7.85 5.78 7.09
CA ALA A 99 -6.95 5.55 5.95
C ALA A 99 -7.62 4.69 4.87
N ILE A 100 -7.35 5.04 3.62
CA ILE A 100 -7.83 4.39 2.39
C ILE A 100 -6.61 4.01 1.55
N PHE A 101 -6.68 2.85 0.92
CA PHE A 101 -5.59 2.28 0.12
C PHE A 101 -6.12 1.98 -1.29
N THR A 102 -5.54 2.58 -2.32
CA THR A 102 -6.00 2.37 -3.72
C THR A 102 -4.88 1.84 -4.58
N GLY A 103 -5.19 0.90 -5.48
CA GLY A 103 -4.21 0.34 -6.41
C GLY A 103 -3.13 -0.50 -5.75
N TYR A 104 -3.41 -1.03 -4.55
CA TYR A 104 -2.47 -1.88 -3.81
C TYR A 104 -2.36 -3.26 -4.45
N HIS A 105 -1.22 -3.92 -4.26
CA HIS A 105 -0.96 -5.25 -4.79
C HIS A 105 -0.54 -6.25 -3.71
N ASP A 106 -0.60 -7.53 -4.03
CA ASP A 106 -0.23 -8.61 -3.13
C ASP A 106 1.29 -8.68 -2.86
N ALA A 107 1.65 -9.38 -1.79
CA ALA A 107 3.00 -9.44 -1.24
C ALA A 107 4.01 -10.13 -2.16
N ALA A 108 5.30 -9.84 -1.96
CA ALA A 108 6.37 -10.60 -2.57
C ALA A 108 6.25 -12.10 -2.25
N GLY A 109 6.36 -12.94 -3.28
CA GLY A 109 6.28 -14.38 -3.14
C GLY A 109 4.86 -14.96 -3.22
N THR A 110 3.85 -14.16 -3.57
CA THR A 110 2.54 -14.65 -3.99
C THR A 110 2.37 -14.60 -5.51
N ASP A 111 1.26 -15.12 -6.02
CA ASP A 111 0.98 -15.29 -7.46
C ASP A 111 -0.35 -14.65 -7.90
N SER A 112 -1.00 -13.89 -7.02
CA SER A 112 -2.30 -13.27 -7.26
C SER A 112 -2.22 -11.96 -8.05
N ASN A 113 -1.01 -11.46 -8.28
CA ASN A 113 -0.72 -10.28 -9.10
C ASN A 113 0.61 -10.51 -9.86
N PRO A 114 0.69 -10.27 -11.18
CA PRO A 114 1.94 -10.39 -11.95
C PRO A 114 3.06 -9.47 -11.48
N LEU A 115 2.73 -8.39 -10.74
CA LEU A 115 3.63 -7.39 -10.18
C LEU A 115 3.82 -7.56 -8.67
N ALA A 116 3.39 -8.69 -8.09
CA ALA A 116 3.48 -8.93 -6.65
C ALA A 116 4.91 -8.76 -6.12
N HIS A 117 5.09 -7.80 -5.20
CA HIS A 117 6.36 -7.50 -4.57
C HIS A 117 6.15 -6.87 -3.19
N SER A 118 7.22 -6.46 -2.52
CA SER A 118 7.12 -5.74 -1.25
C SER A 118 8.24 -4.72 -1.17
N PHE A 119 7.85 -3.46 -1.36
CA PHE A 119 8.60 -2.21 -1.35
C PHE A 119 9.61 -2.07 -2.47
N THR A 120 10.34 -3.15 -2.77
CA THR A 120 11.27 -3.20 -3.87
C THR A 120 11.22 -4.60 -4.49
N GLY A 121 11.52 -4.70 -5.79
CA GLY A 121 11.67 -6.00 -6.46
C GLY A 121 12.85 -6.85 -5.96
N ARG A 122 13.64 -6.36 -5.00
CA ARG A 122 14.78 -7.09 -4.40
C ARG A 122 14.35 -8.01 -3.26
N ILE A 123 13.18 -7.78 -2.66
CA ILE A 123 12.66 -8.58 -1.56
C ILE A 123 11.71 -9.63 -2.12
N MET A 124 12.01 -10.88 -1.82
CA MET A 124 11.25 -12.05 -2.24
C MET A 124 10.26 -12.51 -1.19
N ARG A 125 10.49 -12.13 0.08
CA ARG A 125 9.56 -12.39 1.18
C ARG A 125 9.81 -11.42 2.32
N LEU A 126 8.73 -10.86 2.86
CA LEU A 126 8.72 -10.13 4.13
C LEU A 126 7.80 -10.90 5.08
N THR A 127 8.26 -11.20 6.29
CA THR A 127 7.38 -11.74 7.34
C THR A 127 7.44 -10.88 8.59
N ILE A 128 6.29 -10.76 9.25
CA ILE A 128 6.12 -10.05 10.51
C ILE A 128 5.40 -11.01 11.45
N ASN A 129 6.00 -11.30 12.61
CA ASN A 129 5.50 -12.25 13.60
C ASN A 129 5.14 -13.62 12.98
N GLY A 130 5.98 -14.10 12.07
CA GLY A 130 5.83 -15.40 11.38
C GLY A 130 4.78 -15.45 10.27
N ALA A 131 4.08 -14.34 9.99
CA ALA A 131 3.10 -14.26 8.91
C ALA A 131 3.66 -13.47 7.71
N LEU A 132 3.30 -13.88 6.49
CA LEU A 132 3.63 -13.13 5.27
C LEU A 132 3.03 -11.72 5.36
N ALA A 133 3.86 -10.71 5.09
CA ALA A 133 3.47 -9.31 5.14
C ALA A 133 3.64 -8.67 3.76
N SER A 134 2.62 -7.91 3.35
CA SER A 134 2.67 -7.01 2.20
C SER A 134 2.99 -5.59 2.64
N GLU A 135 3.09 -4.68 1.67
CA GLU A 135 3.09 -3.25 1.94
C GLU A 135 1.82 -2.81 2.66
N PHE A 136 0.66 -3.36 2.30
CA PHE A 136 -0.58 -3.11 3.04
C PHE A 136 -0.47 -3.53 4.51
N THR A 137 0.17 -4.67 4.82
CA THR A 137 0.37 -5.08 6.21
C THR A 137 1.12 -4.01 7.00
N VAL A 138 2.25 -3.53 6.47
CA VAL A 138 3.04 -2.47 7.12
C VAL A 138 2.25 -1.17 7.23
N ASN A 139 1.52 -0.81 6.18
CA ASN A 139 0.78 0.45 6.10
C ASN A 139 -0.45 0.48 7.01
N ALA A 140 -1.21 -0.62 7.09
CA ALA A 140 -2.33 -0.78 8.00
C ALA A 140 -1.89 -0.81 9.46
N THR A 141 -0.77 -1.48 9.78
CA THR A 141 -0.17 -1.45 11.12
C THR A 141 0.33 -0.05 11.47
N THR A 142 0.91 0.68 10.50
CA THR A 142 1.32 2.08 10.71
C THR A 142 0.14 2.99 10.98
N ALA A 143 -0.98 2.82 10.25
CA ALA A 143 -2.20 3.55 10.52
C ALA A 143 -2.71 3.25 11.94
N ALA A 144 -2.75 1.97 12.32
CA ALA A 144 -3.14 1.54 13.67
C ALA A 144 -2.24 2.13 14.77
N PHE A 145 -0.92 2.14 14.56
CA PHE A 145 0.05 2.75 15.47
C PHE A 145 -0.18 4.26 15.65
N LEU A 146 -0.61 4.95 14.60
CA LEU A 146 -0.97 6.37 14.64
C LEU A 146 -2.41 6.63 15.11
N GLY A 147 -3.13 5.58 15.54
CA GLY A 147 -4.51 5.68 16.02
C GLY A 147 -5.56 5.82 14.93
N VAL A 148 -5.21 5.65 13.65
CA VAL A 148 -6.13 5.80 12.51
C VAL A 148 -6.56 4.44 11.96
N PRO A 149 -7.86 4.14 11.83
CA PRO A 149 -8.31 2.86 11.31
C PRO A 149 -8.15 2.76 9.78
N ALA A 150 -7.93 1.54 9.28
CA ALA A 150 -7.95 1.25 7.85
C ALA A 150 -9.39 0.95 7.42
N ALA A 151 -9.99 1.80 6.60
CA ALA A 151 -11.40 1.67 6.23
C ALA A 151 -11.61 0.91 4.91
N PHE A 152 -10.73 1.13 3.94
CA PHE A 152 -10.94 0.67 2.57
C PHE A 152 -9.63 0.26 1.89
N ILE A 153 -9.70 -0.78 1.07
CA ILE A 153 -8.63 -1.15 0.12
C ILE A 153 -9.20 -1.52 -1.26
N SER A 154 -8.56 -1.06 -2.34
CA SER A 154 -8.71 -1.64 -3.69
C SER A 154 -7.37 -2.14 -4.23
N GLY A 155 -7.44 -3.19 -5.04
CA GLY A 155 -6.27 -3.90 -5.55
C GLY A 155 -6.62 -5.21 -6.23
N ASP A 156 -5.65 -6.11 -6.35
CA ASP A 156 -5.93 -7.48 -6.79
C ASP A 156 -6.70 -8.30 -5.72
N ALA A 157 -7.24 -9.44 -6.15
CA ALA A 157 -8.01 -10.33 -5.29
C ALA A 157 -7.21 -10.87 -4.09
N GLY A 158 -5.91 -11.08 -4.23
CA GLY A 158 -5.04 -11.59 -3.17
C GLY A 158 -4.87 -10.57 -2.05
N ILE A 159 -4.51 -9.33 -2.38
CA ILE A 159 -4.33 -8.27 -1.38
C ILE A 159 -5.63 -7.92 -0.69
N CYS A 160 -6.76 -7.91 -1.40
CA CYS A 160 -8.08 -7.70 -0.80
C CYS A 160 -8.45 -8.82 0.20
N ALA A 161 -8.15 -10.08 -0.14
CA ALA A 161 -8.39 -11.21 0.76
C ALA A 161 -7.46 -11.17 1.98
N ALA A 162 -6.18 -10.81 1.80
CA ALA A 162 -5.22 -10.63 2.89
C ALA A 162 -5.64 -9.50 3.82
N ALA A 163 -6.11 -8.38 3.26
CA ALA A 163 -6.59 -7.25 4.03
C ALA A 163 -7.78 -7.59 4.93
N GLY A 164 -8.75 -8.36 4.41
CA GLY A 164 -9.90 -8.84 5.19
C GLY A 164 -9.51 -9.74 6.38
N LYS A 165 -8.38 -10.46 6.29
CA LYS A 165 -7.83 -11.26 7.40
C LYS A 165 -7.11 -10.39 8.43
N LEU A 166 -6.41 -9.33 7.99
CA LEU A 166 -5.62 -8.46 8.84
C LEU A 166 -6.48 -7.45 9.61
N VAL A 167 -7.45 -6.82 8.94
CA VAL A 167 -8.29 -5.76 9.49
C VAL A 167 -9.74 -6.21 9.46
N PRO A 168 -10.28 -6.71 10.59
CA PRO A 168 -11.66 -7.20 10.66
C PRO A 168 -12.67 -6.15 10.20
N GLY A 169 -13.46 -6.48 9.18
CA GLY A 169 -14.51 -5.60 8.66
C GLY A 169 -14.03 -4.49 7.72
N ILE A 170 -12.76 -4.49 7.28
CA ILE A 170 -12.32 -3.59 6.21
C ILE A 170 -13.15 -3.82 4.95
N THR A 171 -13.50 -2.74 4.25
CA THR A 171 -14.12 -2.84 2.93
C THR A 171 -13.03 -3.07 1.88
N ALA A 172 -13.09 -4.19 1.18
CA ALA A 172 -12.13 -4.52 0.13
C ALA A 172 -12.84 -4.62 -1.24
N VAL A 173 -12.25 -4.02 -2.28
CA VAL A 173 -12.75 -4.07 -3.66
C VAL A 173 -11.67 -4.68 -4.55
N PRO A 174 -11.76 -5.98 -4.85
CA PRO A 174 -10.85 -6.61 -5.80
C PRO A 174 -11.21 -6.15 -7.22
N VAL A 175 -10.24 -5.60 -7.93
CA VAL A 175 -10.40 -5.08 -9.30
C VAL A 175 -9.69 -5.93 -10.35
N SER A 176 -8.81 -6.84 -9.93
CA SER A 176 -8.08 -7.75 -10.80
C SER A 176 -7.71 -9.07 -10.10
N GLN A 177 -7.27 -10.04 -10.90
CA GLN A 177 -6.64 -11.28 -10.44
C GLN A 177 -5.55 -11.70 -11.42
N GLY A 178 -4.38 -12.07 -10.90
CA GLY A 178 -3.23 -12.55 -11.66
C GLY A 178 -3.28 -14.04 -11.97
N PHE A 179 -2.67 -14.41 -13.09
CA PHE A 179 -2.47 -15.78 -13.58
C PHE A 179 -1.12 -15.85 -14.30
N GLY A 180 -0.05 -16.10 -13.55
CA GLY A 180 1.31 -15.96 -14.09
C GLY A 180 1.54 -14.52 -14.59
N PRO A 181 2.04 -14.30 -15.82
CA PRO A 181 2.25 -12.95 -16.35
C PRO A 181 0.96 -12.26 -16.84
N ALA A 182 -0.19 -12.95 -16.82
CA ALA A 182 -1.47 -12.39 -17.25
C ALA A 182 -2.28 -11.88 -16.07
N SER A 183 -3.22 -10.95 -16.33
CA SER A 183 -4.24 -10.52 -15.37
C SER A 183 -5.62 -10.60 -16.00
N ALA A 184 -6.63 -10.90 -15.18
CA ALA A 184 -8.04 -10.71 -15.49
C ALA A 184 -8.55 -9.54 -14.65
N ALA A 185 -8.87 -8.41 -15.28
CA ALA A 185 -9.28 -7.19 -14.59
C ALA A 185 -10.71 -6.77 -14.95
N LEU A 186 -11.35 -6.06 -14.01
CA LEU A 186 -12.56 -5.32 -14.29
C LEU A 186 -12.27 -4.22 -15.31
N ALA A 187 -13.26 -3.87 -16.12
CA ALA A 187 -13.18 -2.66 -16.93
C ALA A 187 -12.97 -1.44 -16.01
N PRO A 188 -12.07 -0.49 -16.33
CA PRO A 188 -11.78 0.64 -15.42
C PRO A 188 -13.02 1.43 -15.00
N ALA A 189 -14.05 1.53 -15.85
CA ALA A 189 -15.32 2.17 -15.48
C ALA A 189 -16.04 1.48 -14.32
N MET A 190 -16.05 0.14 -14.30
CA MET A 190 -16.62 -0.64 -13.21
C MET A 190 -15.78 -0.54 -11.94
N ALA A 191 -14.45 -0.66 -12.05
CA ALA A 191 -13.55 -0.52 -10.92
C ALA A 191 -13.75 0.81 -10.18
N ARG A 192 -13.80 1.93 -10.93
CA ARG A 192 -14.07 3.27 -10.37
C ARG A 192 -15.43 3.36 -9.67
N ALA A 193 -16.48 2.79 -10.26
CA ALA A 193 -17.81 2.79 -9.64
C ALA A 193 -17.79 2.04 -8.28
N LEU A 194 -17.21 0.84 -8.26
CA LEU A 194 -17.10 0.02 -7.05
C LEU A 194 -16.20 0.65 -5.98
N ILE A 195 -15.11 1.31 -6.38
CA ILE A 195 -14.24 2.04 -5.45
C ILE A 195 -14.99 3.20 -4.82
N ARG A 196 -15.70 4.02 -5.61
CA ARG A 196 -16.50 5.13 -5.10
C ARG A 196 -17.53 4.64 -4.07
N GLU A 197 -18.34 3.65 -4.45
CA GLU A 197 -19.38 3.08 -3.57
C GLU A 197 -18.79 2.39 -2.34
N GLY A 198 -17.68 1.68 -2.51
CA GLY A 198 -16.98 0.99 -1.44
C GLY A 198 -16.41 1.95 -0.40
N VAL A 199 -15.80 3.05 -0.83
CA VAL A 199 -15.31 4.09 0.09
C VAL A 199 -16.47 4.77 0.82
N GLU A 200 -17.53 5.16 0.11
CA GLU A 200 -18.71 5.80 0.72
C GLU A 200 -19.30 4.91 1.83
N ARG A 201 -19.48 3.62 1.53
CA ARG A 201 -19.95 2.62 2.50
C ARG A 201 -18.99 2.40 3.66
N ALA A 202 -17.69 2.31 3.39
CA ALA A 202 -16.67 2.07 4.42
C ALA A 202 -16.66 3.18 5.48
N LEU A 203 -16.80 4.43 5.03
CA LEU A 203 -16.79 5.61 5.89
C LEU A 203 -18.14 5.86 6.58
N GLY A 204 -19.24 5.36 6.04
CA GLY A 204 -20.53 5.32 6.74
C GLY A 204 -20.61 4.30 7.87
N GLY A 205 -19.66 3.36 7.94
CA GLY A 205 -19.57 2.34 8.98
C GLY A 205 -18.71 2.74 10.17
N THR A 206 -18.17 1.75 10.89
CA THR A 206 -17.19 1.95 11.97
C THR A 206 -15.89 1.23 11.61
N PRO A 207 -14.96 1.89 10.91
CA PRO A 207 -13.67 1.33 10.56
C PRO A 207 -12.89 0.84 11.78
N ARG A 208 -12.06 -0.19 11.59
CA ARG A 208 -11.27 -0.81 12.66
C ARG A 208 -9.78 -0.70 12.37
N HIS A 209 -8.99 -0.76 13.43
CA HIS A 209 -7.53 -0.82 13.34
C HIS A 209 -7.07 -2.26 13.09
N ALA A 210 -5.90 -2.41 12.46
CA ALA A 210 -5.15 -3.65 12.54
C ALA A 210 -4.75 -3.91 14.01
N PRO A 211 -4.68 -5.18 14.45
CA PRO A 211 -4.19 -5.49 15.78
C PRO A 211 -2.70 -5.11 15.92
N LEU A 212 -2.36 -4.44 17.02
CA LEU A 212 -0.98 -4.11 17.36
C LEU A 212 -0.41 -5.17 18.30
N ALA A 213 0.81 -5.63 18.00
CA ALA A 213 1.57 -6.51 18.88
C ALA A 213 2.43 -5.70 19.85
N GLU A 214 2.80 -6.31 20.97
CA GLU A 214 3.75 -5.74 21.94
C GLU A 214 5.20 -5.82 21.45
N SER A 215 5.49 -6.75 20.53
CA SER A 215 6.79 -6.98 19.94
C SER A 215 6.64 -7.43 18.48
N TRP A 216 7.61 -7.05 17.66
CA TRP A 216 7.63 -7.29 16.23
C TRP A 216 8.90 -8.03 15.83
N ASP A 217 8.76 -9.30 15.46
CA ASP A 217 9.79 -10.12 14.83
C ASP A 217 9.66 -9.98 13.31
N VAL A 218 10.69 -9.44 12.66
CA VAL A 218 10.66 -9.13 11.22
C VAL A 218 11.77 -9.90 10.52
N GLU A 219 11.42 -10.59 9.45
CA GLU A 219 12.36 -11.29 8.58
C GLU A 219 12.20 -10.80 7.13
N LEU A 220 13.32 -10.44 6.49
CA LEU A 220 13.40 -10.12 5.07
C LEU A 220 14.23 -11.18 4.35
N GLU A 221 13.67 -11.78 3.31
CA GLU A 221 14.40 -12.62 2.36
C GLU A 221 14.59 -11.86 1.04
N PHE A 222 15.85 -11.70 0.62
CA PHE A 222 16.23 -11.01 -0.61
C PHE A 222 16.43 -12.00 -1.77
N ALA A 223 16.35 -11.49 -3.00
CA ALA A 223 16.59 -12.29 -4.21
C ALA A 223 18.02 -12.83 -4.30
N ASN A 224 18.99 -12.09 -3.75
CA ASN A 224 20.41 -12.43 -3.74
C ASN A 224 21.07 -12.01 -2.41
N PRO A 225 22.26 -12.55 -2.06
CA PRO A 225 22.85 -12.32 -0.74
C PRO A 225 23.50 -10.94 -0.57
N VAL A 226 23.69 -10.18 -1.66
CA VAL A 226 24.41 -8.89 -1.62
C VAL A 226 23.66 -7.87 -0.77
N GLU A 227 22.34 -7.79 -0.95
CA GLU A 227 21.48 -6.86 -0.19
C GLU A 227 21.41 -7.24 1.29
N ALA A 228 21.23 -8.54 1.59
CA ALA A 228 21.25 -9.04 2.96
C ALA A 228 22.61 -8.79 3.63
N TYR A 229 23.72 -9.08 2.94
CA TYR A 229 25.06 -8.81 3.47
C TYR A 229 25.25 -7.32 3.77
N ARG A 230 24.83 -6.42 2.86
CA ARG A 230 24.88 -4.96 3.12
C ARG A 230 24.01 -4.56 4.32
N GLY A 231 22.79 -5.08 4.40
CA GLY A 231 21.86 -4.74 5.49
C GLY A 231 22.27 -5.30 6.85
N SER A 232 23.09 -6.36 6.89
CA SER A 232 23.60 -6.96 8.14
C SER A 232 24.45 -6.01 9.00
N PHE A 233 24.97 -4.94 8.41
CA PHE A 233 25.73 -3.92 9.14
C PHE A 233 24.85 -2.91 9.88
N PHE A 234 23.53 -2.96 9.70
CA PHE A 234 22.61 -2.10 10.45
C PHE A 234 22.53 -2.57 11.92
N PRO A 235 22.67 -1.67 12.92
CA PRO A 235 22.68 -2.07 14.32
C PRO A 235 21.43 -2.86 14.75
N GLY A 236 21.68 -4.00 15.41
CA GLY A 236 20.61 -4.86 15.94
C GLY A 236 19.82 -5.60 14.86
N VAL A 237 20.44 -5.88 13.71
CA VAL A 237 19.95 -6.76 12.65
C VAL A 237 20.87 -7.98 12.58
N ASP A 238 20.27 -9.17 12.59
CA ASP A 238 20.96 -10.44 12.46
C ASP A 238 21.01 -10.87 10.99
N TYR A 239 22.10 -11.55 10.62
CA TYR A 239 22.29 -12.21 9.32
C TYR A 239 22.33 -13.74 9.50
N PRO A 240 21.18 -14.37 9.79
CA PRO A 240 21.14 -15.79 10.20
C PRO A 240 21.54 -16.73 9.07
N GLU A 241 21.25 -16.38 7.82
CA GLU A 241 21.60 -17.19 6.65
C GLU A 241 21.69 -16.35 5.38
N ALA A 242 22.20 -16.97 4.31
CA ALA A 242 22.32 -16.31 3.02
C ALA A 242 20.98 -15.72 2.58
N ARG A 243 20.99 -14.43 2.21
CA ARG A 243 19.82 -13.67 1.74
C ARG A 243 18.78 -13.32 2.81
N ARG A 244 18.98 -13.65 4.09
CA ARG A 244 18.00 -13.34 5.14
C ARG A 244 18.51 -12.37 6.16
N LEU A 245 17.70 -11.36 6.48
CA LEU A 245 17.90 -10.48 7.62
C LEU A 245 16.75 -10.66 8.61
N ARG A 246 17.08 -10.63 9.90
CA ARG A 246 16.09 -10.69 10.97
C ARG A 246 16.36 -9.63 12.02
N PHE A 247 15.31 -9.04 12.57
CA PHE A 247 15.42 -8.18 13.74
C PHE A 247 14.12 -8.19 14.55
N GLN A 248 14.22 -7.81 15.83
CA GLN A 248 13.08 -7.67 16.73
C GLN A 248 13.03 -6.27 17.34
N ARG A 249 11.85 -5.65 17.41
CA ARG A 249 11.63 -4.35 18.08
C ARG A 249 10.30 -4.35 18.82
N ASP A 250 10.26 -3.64 19.95
CA ASP A 250 9.03 -3.46 20.74
C ASP A 250 8.25 -2.19 20.35
N ASP A 251 8.87 -1.32 19.56
CA ASP A 251 8.23 -0.12 19.00
C ASP A 251 8.09 -0.25 17.48
N TRP A 252 6.87 -0.04 16.98
CA TRP A 252 6.58 -0.08 15.55
C TRP A 252 7.34 1.00 14.77
N PHE A 253 7.58 2.17 15.36
CA PHE A 253 8.36 3.21 14.68
C PHE A 253 9.81 2.77 14.44
N GLU A 254 10.40 2.00 15.38
CA GLU A 254 11.72 1.40 15.20
C GLU A 254 11.72 0.34 14.09
N VAL A 255 10.65 -0.45 13.96
CA VAL A 255 10.49 -1.38 12.82
C VAL A 255 10.54 -0.61 11.49
N LEU A 256 9.72 0.43 11.36
CA LEU A 256 9.67 1.27 10.16
C LEU A 256 11.03 1.91 9.86
N ARG A 257 11.74 2.36 10.90
CA ARG A 257 13.08 2.92 10.75
C ARG A 257 14.04 1.88 10.19
N VAL A 258 14.10 0.68 10.76
CA VAL A 258 14.99 -0.39 10.26
C VAL A 258 14.65 -0.72 8.81
N LEU A 259 13.37 -0.98 8.51
CA LEU A 259 12.92 -1.30 7.15
C LEU A 259 13.35 -0.23 6.15
N ARG A 260 13.18 1.05 6.47
CA ARG A 260 13.57 2.19 5.61
C ARG A 260 15.05 2.16 5.19
N PHE A 261 15.95 1.63 6.01
CA PHE A 261 17.38 1.57 5.71
C PHE A 261 17.83 0.21 5.15
N LEU A 262 17.00 -0.83 5.22
CA LEU A 262 17.37 -2.17 4.77
C LEU A 262 16.96 -2.47 3.31
N TRP A 263 16.00 -1.75 2.73
CA TRP A 263 15.61 -1.91 1.32
C TRP A 263 16.04 -0.76 0.43
#